data_AF-U1MII8-F1
#
_entry.id   AF-U1MII8-F1
#
_cell.length_a   1.000
_cell.length_b   1.000
_cell.length_c   1.000
_cell.angle_alpha   90.00
_cell.angle_beta   90.00
_cell.angle_gamma   90.00
#
_symmetry.space_group_name_H-M   'P 1'
#
loop_
_entity.id
_entity.type
_entity.pdbx_description
1 polymer ?
#
loop_
_entity_poly.entity_id
_entity_poly.type
_entity_poly.pdbx_seq_one_letter_code
_entity_poly.pdbx_strand_id
1 'polypeptide(L)'
;MIDRAELVRLVGNRRTPASSVTPPTLWPTTDPREGRADPYQQVLAGDPYGRTTSRATAAADRLAAAGISATSPVSHTLTVYDSKPLQLLAEHLADRLEPLGVELSIEEVSTFSLFERGETGRLELWLAGLRWPPAIGAELRRVVPTHTNTDRMPETLDGLYLNWQTTLKEQS
;
A
#
# COMPACT_ATOMS: atom_id res chain seq x y z
N MET A 1 11.55 -0.43 -9.35
CA MET A 1 11.20 0.97 -9.63
C MET A 1 11.41 1.83 -8.40
N ILE A 2 10.77 1.49 -7.28
CA ILE A 2 11.00 2.12 -5.97
C ILE A 2 12.31 1.60 -5.36
N ASP A 3 13.26 2.50 -5.10
CA ASP A 3 14.45 2.22 -4.29
C ASP A 3 14.16 2.55 -2.83
N ARG A 4 14.11 1.51 -1.99
CA ARG A 4 13.72 1.65 -0.59
C ARG A 4 14.76 2.41 0.25
N ALA A 5 16.05 2.37 -0.13
CA ALA A 5 17.10 3.09 0.57
C ALA A 5 17.03 4.59 0.25
N GLU A 6 16.68 4.94 -0.99
CA GLU A 6 16.43 6.32 -1.40
C GLU A 6 15.22 6.91 -0.66
N LEU A 7 14.11 6.16 -0.56
CA LEU A 7 12.94 6.60 0.21
C LEU A 7 13.27 6.86 1.69
N VAL A 8 14.08 6.00 2.32
CA VAL A 8 14.50 6.17 3.72
C VAL A 8 15.29 7.47 3.93
N ARG A 9 16.09 7.88 2.94
CA ARG A 9 16.78 9.18 3.00
C ARG A 9 15.80 10.36 2.96
N LEU A 10 14.71 10.25 2.20
CA LEU A 10 13.67 11.28 2.11
C LEU A 10 12.85 11.42 3.40
N VAL A 11 12.56 10.30 4.09
CA VAL A 11 11.71 10.28 5.31
C VAL A 11 12.48 10.20 6.63
N GLY A 12 13.81 10.20 6.57
CA GLY A 12 14.72 10.18 7.72
C GLY A 12 15.33 8.81 8.02
N ASN A 13 16.63 8.82 8.26
CA ASN A 13 17.51 7.65 8.44
C ASN A 13 17.21 6.74 9.65
N ARG A 14 16.17 7.02 10.44
CA ARG A 14 15.70 6.16 11.55
C ARG A 14 14.65 5.14 11.11
N ARG A 15 14.32 5.08 9.82
CA ARG A 15 13.28 4.21 9.26
C ARG A 15 13.93 3.01 8.58
N THR A 16 13.40 1.82 8.84
CA THR A 16 13.78 0.59 8.12
C THR A 16 12.75 0.32 7.02
N PRO A 17 13.17 -0.07 5.81
CA PRO A 17 12.23 -0.44 4.75
C PRO A 17 11.25 -1.53 5.18
N ALA A 18 9.95 -1.27 4.99
CA ALA A 18 8.92 -2.28 5.20
C ALA A 18 9.08 -3.41 4.16
N SER A 19 9.01 -4.66 4.61
CA SER A 19 8.97 -5.85 3.74
C SER A 19 7.68 -6.65 3.89
N SER A 20 6.78 -6.19 4.76
CA SER A 20 5.49 -6.79 5.08
C SER A 20 4.57 -5.71 5.64
N VAL A 21 3.27 -5.95 5.55
CA VAL A 21 2.22 -5.11 6.16
C VAL A 21 2.38 -5.10 7.69
N THR A 22 2.64 -6.27 8.28
CA THR A 22 2.91 -6.46 9.72
C THR A 22 4.39 -6.19 10.07
N PRO A 23 4.71 -5.28 11.00
CA PRO A 23 6.08 -5.05 11.46
C PRO A 23 6.68 -6.29 12.12
N PRO A 24 8.01 -6.53 11.99
CA PRO A 24 8.69 -7.72 12.53
C PRO A 24 8.37 -7.99 14.00
N THR A 25 8.33 -6.94 14.82
CA THR A 25 8.12 -7.03 16.27
C THR A 25 6.72 -7.49 16.68
N LEU A 26 5.77 -7.52 15.73
CA LEU A 26 4.39 -7.95 15.96
C LEU A 26 4.08 -9.31 15.33
N TRP A 27 5.09 -9.98 14.74
CA TRP A 27 4.90 -11.34 14.26
C TRP A 27 4.72 -12.31 15.42
N PRO A 28 3.83 -13.32 15.29
CA PRO A 28 3.73 -14.37 16.27
C PRO A 28 5.07 -15.11 16.32
N THR A 29 5.83 -14.89 17.39
CA THR A 29 7.08 -15.61 17.62
C THR A 29 6.74 -17.03 18.04
N THR A 30 7.41 -18.01 17.45
CA THR A 30 7.39 -19.38 17.97
C THR A 30 8.19 -19.43 19.27
N ASP A 31 7.78 -20.26 20.23
CA ASP A 31 8.53 -20.50 21.46
C ASP A 31 10.00 -20.83 21.08
N PRO A 32 11.00 -20.11 21.61
CA PRO A 32 12.42 -20.38 21.35
C PRO A 32 12.84 -21.83 21.61
N ARG A 33 12.07 -22.57 22.41
CA ARG A 33 12.29 -23.99 22.74
C ARG A 33 11.84 -24.96 21.64
N GLU A 34 11.03 -24.52 20.68
CA GLU A 34 10.55 -25.38 19.59
C GLU A 34 11.54 -25.51 18.42
N GLY A 35 12.68 -24.80 18.43
CA GLY A 35 13.70 -24.91 17.39
C GLY A 35 13.23 -24.55 15.97
N ARG A 36 12.05 -23.93 15.83
CA ARG A 36 11.52 -23.50 14.53
C ARG A 36 12.17 -22.19 14.10
N ALA A 37 12.46 -22.07 12.81
CA ALA A 37 12.96 -20.82 12.23
C ALA A 37 11.95 -19.68 12.40
N ASP A 38 12.45 -18.46 12.60
CA ASP A 38 11.65 -17.24 12.77
C ASP A 38 10.58 -17.14 11.66
N PRO A 39 9.28 -17.19 11.99
CA PRO A 39 8.19 -17.10 11.02
C PRO A 39 8.28 -15.87 10.12
N TYR A 40 8.82 -14.76 10.64
CA TYR A 40 9.06 -13.57 9.84
C TYR A 40 10.09 -13.83 8.74
N GLN A 41 11.23 -14.43 9.08
CA GLN A 41 12.26 -14.76 8.10
C GLN A 41 11.79 -15.80 7.07
N GLN A 42 10.95 -16.76 7.48
CA GLN A 42 10.39 -17.76 6.55
C GLN A 42 9.54 -17.11 5.46
N VAL A 43 8.64 -16.19 5.82
CA VAL A 43 7.82 -15.47 4.84
C VAL A 43 8.69 -14.58 3.94
N LEU A 44 9.69 -13.91 4.51
CA LEU A 44 10.61 -13.09 3.73
C LEU A 44 11.46 -13.89 2.75
N ALA A 45 11.84 -15.12 3.09
CA ALA A 45 12.61 -16.00 2.21
C ALA A 45 11.81 -16.41 0.96
N GLY A 46 10.48 -16.45 1.06
CA GLY A 46 9.58 -16.79 -0.04
C GLY A 46 9.12 -15.62 -0.90
N ASP A 47 9.57 -14.38 -0.65
CA ASP A 47 9.10 -13.20 -1.39
C ASP A 47 9.52 -13.28 -2.88
N PRO A 48 8.57 -13.50 -3.80
CA PRO A 48 8.89 -13.65 -5.22
C PRO A 48 9.32 -12.32 -5.86
N TYR A 49 9.20 -11.21 -5.13
CA TYR A 49 9.51 -9.87 -5.59
C TYR A 49 10.88 -9.33 -5.18
N GLY A 50 11.59 -10.03 -4.28
CA GLY A 50 12.95 -9.67 -3.86
C GLY A 50 13.00 -8.35 -3.07
N ARG A 51 13.72 -8.35 -1.94
CA ARG A 51 13.67 -7.24 -0.97
C ARG A 51 14.56 -6.05 -1.31
N THR A 52 15.64 -6.29 -2.05
CA THR A 52 16.72 -5.32 -2.27
C THR A 52 16.97 -5.02 -3.74
N THR A 53 16.23 -5.66 -4.66
CA THR A 53 16.46 -5.51 -6.10
C THR A 53 15.38 -4.65 -6.72
N SER A 54 15.79 -3.57 -7.39
CA SER A 54 14.85 -2.77 -8.18
C SER A 54 14.32 -3.58 -9.36
N ARG A 55 12.99 -3.62 -9.51
CA ARG A 55 12.29 -4.28 -10.63
C ARG A 55 11.76 -3.31 -11.67
N ALA A 56 12.56 -2.30 -12.03
CA ALA A 56 12.12 -1.26 -12.97
C ALA A 56 11.73 -1.85 -14.34
N THR A 57 12.56 -2.74 -14.90
CA THR A 57 12.27 -3.40 -16.18
C THR A 57 10.97 -4.21 -16.14
N ALA A 58 10.79 -5.07 -15.13
CA ALA A 58 9.57 -5.87 -15.00
C ALA A 58 8.31 -5.01 -14.78
N ALA A 59 8.43 -3.82 -14.17
CA ALA A 59 7.33 -2.87 -14.06
C ALA A 59 6.99 -2.26 -15.43
N ALA A 60 8.00 -1.86 -16.20
CA ALA A 60 7.82 -1.35 -17.56
C ALA A 60 7.17 -2.39 -18.48
N ASP A 61 7.59 -3.66 -18.41
CA ASP A 61 7.02 -4.75 -19.22
C ASP A 61 5.54 -4.96 -18.90
N ARG A 62 5.14 -4.86 -17.62
CA ARG A 62 3.74 -4.98 -17.21
C ARG A 62 2.90 -3.79 -17.66
N LEU A 63 3.43 -2.58 -17.58
CA LEU A 63 2.75 -1.38 -18.08
C LEU A 63 2.56 -1.45 -19.60
N ALA A 64 3.62 -1.82 -20.34
CA ALA A 64 3.56 -2.00 -21.79
C ALA A 64 2.54 -3.09 -22.20
N ALA A 65 2.49 -4.21 -21.47
CA ALA A 65 1.48 -5.26 -21.70
C ALA A 65 0.04 -4.78 -21.44
N ALA A 66 -0.14 -3.74 -20.61
CA ALA A 66 -1.41 -3.07 -20.38
C ALA A 66 -1.67 -1.89 -21.36
N GLY A 67 -0.78 -1.65 -22.33
CA GLY A 67 -0.88 -0.54 -23.29
C GLY A 67 -0.43 0.81 -22.75
N ILE A 68 0.19 0.85 -21.56
CA ILE A 68 0.67 2.07 -20.91
C ILE A 68 2.15 2.26 -21.27
N SER A 69 2.50 3.45 -21.74
CA SER A 69 3.87 3.81 -22.10
C SER A 69 4.04 5.33 -22.15
N ALA A 70 5.27 5.84 -22.25
CA ALA A 70 5.53 7.26 -22.39
C ALA A 70 4.82 7.90 -23.61
N THR A 71 4.51 7.11 -24.64
CA THR A 71 3.76 7.57 -25.84
C THR A 71 2.25 7.37 -25.74
N SER A 72 1.76 6.66 -24.72
CA SER A 72 0.35 6.45 -24.41
C SER A 72 0.19 6.50 -22.89
N PRO A 73 0.33 7.70 -22.27
CA PRO A 73 0.35 7.82 -20.83
C PRO A 73 -1.05 7.67 -20.22
N VAL A 74 -1.09 7.34 -18.94
CA VAL A 74 -2.26 7.43 -18.08
C VAL A 74 -1.99 8.43 -16.96
N SER A 75 -3.01 9.19 -16.57
CA SER A 75 -2.89 10.20 -15.52
C SER A 75 -3.76 9.80 -14.33
N HIS A 76 -3.22 9.92 -13.12
CA HIS A 76 -3.90 9.61 -11.87
C HIS A 76 -3.69 10.73 -10.85
N THR A 77 -4.64 10.92 -9.94
CA THR A 77 -4.50 11.82 -8.80
C THR A 77 -3.94 11.07 -7.60
N LEU A 78 -2.82 11.55 -7.06
CA LEU A 78 -2.24 11.09 -5.80
C LEU A 78 -2.56 12.10 -4.70
N THR A 79 -3.50 11.75 -3.83
CA THR A 79 -3.86 12.57 -2.68
C THR A 79 -2.91 12.33 -1.51
N VAL A 80 -2.33 13.40 -0.96
CA VAL A 80 -1.52 13.37 0.26
C VAL A 80 -2.12 14.30 1.30
N TYR A 81 -2.04 13.95 2.58
CA TYR A 81 -2.36 14.90 3.64
C TYR A 81 -1.16 15.82 3.90
N ASP A 82 -1.41 17.04 4.38
CA ASP A 82 -0.40 18.05 4.71
C ASP A 82 0.75 17.46 5.57
N SER A 83 1.85 17.12 4.89
CA SER A 83 3.02 16.50 5.48
C SER A 83 4.20 16.57 4.53
N LYS A 84 5.21 17.37 4.87
CA LYS A 84 6.40 17.56 4.02
C LYS A 84 7.11 16.25 3.63
N PRO A 85 7.32 15.27 4.53
CA PRO A 85 7.89 13.98 4.13
C PRO A 85 7.03 13.20 3.13
N LEU A 86 5.70 13.29 3.21
CA LEU A 86 4.81 12.61 2.26
C LEU A 86 4.78 13.31 0.90
N GLN A 87 4.85 14.64 0.86
CA GLN A 87 5.02 15.38 -0.38
C GLN A 87 6.30 14.94 -1.11
N LEU A 88 7.44 14.87 -0.40
CA LEU A 88 8.71 14.43 -1.00
C LEU A 88 8.64 12.99 -1.53
N LEU A 89 7.90 12.11 -0.84
CA LEU A 89 7.65 10.75 -1.32
C LEU A 89 6.76 10.73 -2.56
N ALA A 90 5.73 11.58 -2.60
CA ALA A 90 4.81 11.69 -3.73
C ALA A 90 5.51 12.24 -4.98
N GLU A 91 6.29 13.31 -4.82
CA GLU A 91 7.13 13.91 -5.87
C GLU A 91 8.10 12.86 -6.42
N HIS A 92 8.84 12.18 -5.54
CA HIS A 92 9.74 11.11 -5.96
C HIS A 92 8.99 9.97 -6.68
N LEU A 93 7.80 9.59 -6.23
CA LEU A 93 7.02 8.55 -6.90
C LEU A 93 6.59 8.99 -8.31
N ALA A 94 6.16 10.24 -8.47
CA ALA A 94 5.81 10.83 -9.76
C ALA A 94 6.99 10.80 -10.73
N ASP A 95 8.17 11.27 -10.31
CA ASP A 95 9.39 11.29 -11.11
C ASP A 95 9.81 9.89 -11.60
N ARG A 96 9.55 8.86 -10.80
CA ARG A 96 9.91 7.47 -11.14
C ARG A 96 8.91 6.80 -12.07
N LEU A 97 7.67 7.29 -12.10
CA LEU A 97 6.55 6.74 -12.86
C LEU A 97 6.35 7.42 -14.21
N GLU A 98 6.63 8.72 -14.30
CA GLU A 98 6.47 9.52 -15.52
C GLU A 98 7.19 8.90 -16.73
N PRO A 99 8.47 8.45 -16.65
CA PRO A 99 9.15 7.82 -17.79
C PRO A 99 8.52 6.51 -18.26
N LEU A 100 7.64 5.90 -17.46
CA LEU A 100 6.92 4.68 -17.79
C LEU A 100 5.52 4.95 -18.36
N GLY A 101 5.12 6.21 -18.52
CA GLY A 101 3.79 6.60 -18.98
C GLY A 101 2.74 6.68 -17.89
N VAL A 102 3.14 6.85 -16.62
CA VAL A 102 2.21 7.07 -15.51
C VAL A 102 2.44 8.46 -14.94
N GLU A 103 1.51 9.36 -15.20
CA GLU A 103 1.54 10.73 -14.72
C GLU A 103 0.76 10.84 -13.41
N LEU A 104 1.37 11.43 -12.39
CA LEU A 104 0.71 11.66 -11.10
C LEU A 104 0.48 13.16 -10.87
N SER A 105 -0.79 13.54 -10.71
CA SER A 105 -1.18 14.85 -10.20
C SER A 105 -1.25 14.78 -8.68
N ILE A 106 -0.34 15.46 -7.99
CA ILE A 106 -0.27 15.44 -6.52
C ILE A 106 -1.25 16.47 -5.97
N GLU A 107 -2.24 16.01 -5.19
CA GLU A 107 -3.20 16.87 -4.51
C GLU A 107 -2.95 16.84 -3.01
N GLU A 108 -2.69 17.99 -2.41
CA GLU A 108 -2.62 18.12 -0.96
C GLU A 108 -3.99 18.46 -0.37
N VAL A 109 -4.38 17.73 0.67
CA VAL A 109 -5.63 17.95 1.40
C VAL A 109 -5.39 17.96 2.90
N SER A 110 -6.37 18.46 3.66
CA SER A 110 -6.36 18.30 5.12
C SER A 110 -6.59 16.83 5.49
N THR A 111 -6.09 16.42 6.66
CA THR A 111 -6.34 15.07 7.20
C THR A 111 -7.83 14.73 7.27
N PHE A 112 -8.68 15.70 7.63
CA PHE A 112 -10.13 15.51 7.67
C PHE A 112 -10.71 15.23 6.28
N SER A 113 -10.30 16.00 5.27
CA SER A 113 -10.77 15.78 3.89
C SER A 113 -10.28 14.44 3.35
N LEU A 114 -9.06 14.00 3.70
CA LEU A 114 -8.58 12.68 3.31
C LEU A 114 -9.47 11.56 3.88
N PHE A 115 -9.85 11.64 5.16
CA PHE A 115 -10.75 10.66 5.79
C PHE A 115 -12.12 10.64 5.13
N GLU A 116 -12.74 11.81 4.96
CA GLU A 116 -14.06 11.93 4.29
C GLU A 116 -14.03 11.34 2.88
N ARG A 117 -13.00 11.66 2.08
CA ARG A 117 -12.86 11.13 0.73
C ARG A 117 -12.62 9.62 0.73
N GLY A 118 -11.87 9.11 1.71
CA GLY A 118 -11.66 7.67 1.89
C GLY A 118 -12.95 6.92 2.23
N GLU A 119 -13.77 7.47 3.12
CA GLU A 119 -15.07 6.89 3.50
C GLU A 119 -16.09 6.96 2.37
N THR A 120 -16.01 7.98 1.52
CA THR A 120 -16.95 8.20 0.40
C THR A 120 -16.48 7.62 -0.93
N GLY A 121 -15.33 6.93 -0.97
CA GLY A 121 -14.80 6.33 -2.20
C GLY A 121 -14.34 7.36 -3.24
N ARG A 122 -14.02 8.59 -2.82
CA ARG A 122 -13.56 9.71 -3.67
C ARG A 122 -12.03 9.85 -3.70
N LEU A 123 -11.31 8.75 -3.44
CA LEU A 123 -9.85 8.68 -3.54
C LEU A 123 -9.46 7.73 -4.67
N GLU A 124 -8.59 8.20 -5.55
CA GLU A 124 -7.97 7.38 -6.60
C GLU A 124 -6.70 6.71 -6.07
N LEU A 125 -5.69 7.50 -5.72
CA LEU A 125 -4.48 7.04 -5.02
C LEU A 125 -4.24 7.89 -3.77
N TRP A 126 -3.72 7.28 -2.71
CA TRP A 126 -3.31 8.01 -1.50
C TRP A 126 -2.14 7.32 -0.78
N LEU A 127 -1.34 8.11 -0.06
CA LEU A 127 -0.25 7.57 0.77
C LEU A 127 -0.77 7.19 2.16
N ALA A 128 -0.76 5.89 2.46
CA ALA A 128 -1.28 5.32 3.70
C ALA A 128 -0.19 5.00 4.73
N GLY A 129 -0.51 5.20 6.00
CA GLY A 129 0.26 4.71 7.15
C GLY A 129 -0.63 3.92 8.09
N LEU A 130 -0.29 2.65 8.34
CA LEU A 130 -1.03 1.79 9.27
C LEU A 130 -0.35 1.80 10.64
N ARG A 131 -1.13 2.12 11.67
CA ARG A 131 -0.73 1.94 13.07
C ARG A 131 -1.36 0.68 13.61
N TRP A 132 -0.52 -0.25 14.05
CA TRP A 132 -0.98 -1.53 14.56
C TRP A 132 -1.29 -1.47 16.05
N PRO A 133 -2.48 -1.93 16.48
CA PRO A 133 -2.70 -2.25 17.89
C PRO A 133 -1.91 -3.53 18.25
N PRO A 134 -1.66 -3.78 19.55
CA PRO A 134 -0.99 -5.00 19.99
C PRO A 134 -1.69 -6.30 19.55
N ALA A 135 -3.02 -6.27 19.38
CA ALA A 135 -3.84 -7.39 18.92
C ALA A 135 -3.92 -7.47 17.38
N ILE A 136 -2.77 -7.61 16.72
CA ILE A 136 -2.66 -7.50 15.26
C ILE A 136 -3.46 -8.55 14.47
N GLY A 137 -3.71 -9.72 15.06
CA GLY A 137 -4.42 -10.81 14.39
C GLY A 137 -5.86 -10.48 14.02
N ALA A 138 -6.55 -9.63 14.79
CA ALA A 138 -7.90 -9.19 14.48
C ALA A 138 -7.93 -8.19 13.31
N GLU A 139 -6.98 -7.25 13.28
CA GLU A 139 -6.88 -6.27 12.20
C GLU A 139 -6.44 -6.91 10.88
N LEU A 140 -5.49 -7.84 10.91
CA LEU A 140 -5.03 -8.53 9.71
C LEU A 140 -6.11 -9.39 9.06
N ARG A 141 -7.07 -9.92 9.83
CA ARG A 141 -8.22 -10.65 9.25
C ARG A 141 -9.01 -9.79 8.27
N ARG A 142 -9.03 -8.48 8.48
CA ARG A 142 -9.77 -7.54 7.63
C ARG A 142 -9.12 -7.30 6.27
N VAL A 143 -7.86 -7.71 6.08
CA VAL A 143 -7.15 -7.65 4.78
C VAL A 143 -7.03 -9.01 4.09
N VAL A 144 -7.53 -10.09 4.71
CA VAL A 144 -7.48 -11.44 4.12
C VAL A 144 -8.52 -11.55 2.99
N PRO A 145 -8.14 -11.97 1.77
CA PRO A 145 -9.03 -12.01 0.61
C PRO A 145 -10.39 -12.69 0.84
N THR A 146 -10.43 -13.78 1.61
CA THR A 146 -11.67 -14.52 1.91
C THR A 146 -12.65 -13.75 2.80
N HIS A 147 -12.14 -12.79 3.59
CA HIS A 147 -12.93 -11.90 4.43
C HIS A 147 -13.24 -10.56 3.75
N THR A 148 -12.67 -10.34 2.57
CA THR A 148 -12.82 -9.13 1.75
C THR A 148 -13.53 -9.42 0.43
N ASN A 149 -14.26 -10.55 0.34
CA ASN A 149 -15.08 -10.86 -0.82
C ASN A 149 -16.26 -9.89 -0.87
N THR A 150 -16.15 -8.92 -1.77
CA THR A 150 -17.11 -7.85 -1.92
C THR A 150 -18.46 -8.30 -2.48
N ASP A 151 -18.55 -9.50 -3.06
CA ASP A 151 -19.81 -10.09 -3.54
C ASP A 151 -20.72 -10.56 -2.38
N ARG A 152 -20.18 -10.63 -1.15
CA ARG A 152 -20.88 -11.10 0.06
C ARG A 152 -21.09 -10.01 1.11
N MET A 153 -20.66 -8.78 0.81
CA MET A 153 -20.97 -7.59 1.59
C MET A 153 -22.35 -7.03 1.20
N PRO A 154 -23.11 -6.38 2.11
CA PRO A 154 -22.71 -5.85 3.41
C PRO A 154 -23.14 -6.68 4.64
N GLU A 155 -23.80 -7.82 4.46
CA GLU A 155 -24.53 -8.47 5.56
C GLU A 155 -23.72 -9.53 6.35
N THR A 156 -22.60 -10.03 5.82
CA THR A 156 -21.94 -11.23 6.38
C THR A 156 -20.43 -11.17 6.58
N LEU A 157 -19.76 -10.04 6.29
CA LEU A 157 -18.29 -9.93 6.36
C LEU A 157 -17.80 -8.58 6.93
N ASP A 158 -16.79 -8.64 7.81
CA ASP A 158 -16.17 -7.49 8.50
C ASP A 158 -14.84 -7.01 7.85
N GLY A 159 -14.66 -7.27 6.55
CA GLY A 159 -13.44 -6.91 5.80
C GLY A 159 -13.26 -5.41 5.54
N LEU A 160 -12.05 -4.99 5.16
CA LEU A 160 -11.73 -3.59 4.83
C LEU A 160 -12.05 -3.17 3.38
N TYR A 161 -12.37 -4.11 2.49
CA TYR A 161 -12.71 -3.79 1.09
C TYR A 161 -14.22 -3.77 0.90
N LEU A 162 -14.75 -2.62 0.51
CA LEU A 162 -16.07 -2.47 -0.07
C LEU A 162 -15.96 -2.63 -1.59
N ASN A 163 -17.00 -3.16 -2.26
CA ASN A 163 -17.09 -3.00 -3.71
C ASN A 163 -17.34 -1.52 -3.99
N TRP A 164 -16.28 -0.80 -4.37
CA TRP A 164 -16.32 0.63 -4.71
C TRP A 164 -17.21 0.95 -5.93
N GLN A 165 -17.68 -0.09 -6.66
CA GLN A 165 -18.67 0.04 -7.72
C GLN A 165 -20.13 -0.16 -7.25
N THR A 166 -20.36 -0.47 -5.97
CA THR A 166 -21.70 -0.71 -5.44
C THR A 166 -22.18 0.51 -4.67
N THR A 167 -23.33 1.06 -5.09
CA THR A 167 -24.02 2.11 -4.36
C THR A 167 -24.47 1.56 -3.00
N LEU A 168 -23.84 2.02 -1.92
CA LEU A 168 -24.26 1.69 -0.57
C LEU A 168 -25.60 2.37 -0.31
N LYS A 169 -26.64 1.61 0.04
CA LYS A 169 -27.90 2.18 0.49
C LYS A 169 -27.66 2.91 1.82
N GLU A 170 -28.00 4.20 1.87
CA GLU A 170 -28.01 4.96 3.10
C GLU A 170 -28.88 4.25 4.14
N GLN A 171 -28.31 3.97 5.32
CA GLN A 171 -29.06 3.40 6.42
C GLN A 171 -30.05 4.46 6.93
N SER A 172 -31.34 4.14 6.86
CA SER A 172 -32.45 4.95 7.35
C SER A 172 -32.60 4.87 8.87
#